data_AF-A0A1G6K0S0-F1
#
_entry.id   AF-A0A1G6K0S0-F1
#
_cell.length_a   1.000
_cell.length_b   1.000
_cell.length_c   1.000
_cell.angle_alpha   90.00
_cell.angle_beta   90.00
_cell.angle_gamma   90.00
#
_symmetry.space_group_name_H-M   'P 1'
#
loop_
_entity.id
_entity.type
_entity.pdbx_description
1 polymer ?
#
loop_
_entity_poly.entity_id
_entity_poly.type
_entity_poly.pdbx_seq_one_letter_code
_entity_poly.pdbx_strand_id
1 'polypeptide(L)'
;MITTKQTSKEYFREGKIVFYALAVSQLFFGLIAFLLVYSKTIAPPEPALQNSILIIVTLFAAGGFVGSNFVFNRKLKALKTKLELKERMADYRSALMIRYALLEAPVMLAIILYFLTCDILFLGLAALIVAYFLTLTPTRERAIKDLELSNKEQEQINDPNAVIAEISTIV
;
A
#
# COMPACT_ATOMS: atom_id res chain seq x y z
N MET A 1 -9.40 1.81 -25.81
CA MET A 1 -8.75 1.06 -24.71
C MET A 1 -7.79 0.08 -25.31
N ILE A 2 -6.51 0.11 -24.90
CA ILE A 2 -5.52 -0.89 -25.33
C ILE A 2 -5.39 -1.89 -24.18
N THR A 3 -5.70 -3.15 -24.47
CA THR A 3 -5.54 -4.25 -23.51
C THR A 3 -4.15 -4.84 -23.70
N THR A 4 -3.28 -4.64 -22.72
CA THR A 4 -1.92 -5.18 -22.75
C THR A 4 -1.88 -6.52 -22.01
N LYS A 5 -1.47 -7.58 -22.71
CA LYS A 5 -1.21 -8.89 -22.12
C LYS A 5 0.07 -8.81 -21.29
N GLN A 6 0.03 -9.32 -20.06
CA GLN A 6 1.19 -9.37 -19.18
C GLN A 6 1.55 -10.80 -18.81
N THR A 7 2.83 -11.12 -18.91
CA THR A 7 3.38 -12.37 -18.39
C THR A 7 3.46 -12.35 -16.86
N SER A 8 3.56 -13.51 -16.22
CA SER A 8 3.74 -13.60 -14.76
C SER A 8 4.94 -12.78 -14.29
N LYS A 9 6.07 -12.89 -14.99
CA LYS A 9 7.28 -12.13 -14.64
C LYS A 9 7.04 -10.62 -14.69
N GLU A 10 6.41 -10.12 -15.74
CA GLU A 10 6.15 -8.69 -15.93
C GLU A 10 5.17 -8.16 -14.89
N TYR A 11 4.07 -8.88 -14.66
CA TYR A 11 3.03 -8.50 -13.71
C TYR A 11 3.60 -8.25 -12.31
N PHE A 12 4.35 -9.21 -11.76
CA PHE A 12 4.93 -9.07 -10.41
C PHE A 12 6.11 -8.10 -10.38
N ARG A 13 6.90 -7.98 -11.45
CA ARG A 13 7.97 -6.98 -11.54
C ARG A 13 7.40 -5.58 -11.44
N GLU A 14 6.39 -5.26 -12.24
CA GLU A 14 5.75 -3.95 -12.21
C GLU A 14 5.04 -3.67 -10.90
N GLY A 15 4.32 -4.65 -10.35
CA GLY A 15 3.71 -4.53 -9.03
C GLY A 15 4.74 -4.18 -7.96
N LYS A 16 5.91 -4.83 -7.97
CA LYS A 16 7.00 -4.52 -7.06
C LYS A 16 7.59 -3.13 -7.29
N ILE A 17 7.75 -2.70 -8.54
CA ILE A 17 8.25 -1.35 -8.84
C ILE A 17 7.33 -0.29 -8.22
N VAL A 18 6.02 -0.39 -8.45
CA VAL A 18 5.05 0.54 -7.86
C VAL A 18 5.08 0.47 -6.32
N PHE A 19 5.07 -0.75 -5.77
CA PHE A 19 5.10 -0.95 -4.32
C PHE A 19 6.34 -0.32 -3.65
N TYR A 20 7.53 -0.56 -4.19
CA TYR A 20 8.76 -0.01 -3.64
C TYR A 20 8.89 1.49 -3.91
N ALA A 21 8.34 2.02 -5.00
CA ALA A 21 8.27 3.48 -5.21
C ALA A 21 7.47 4.15 -4.10
N LEU A 22 6.30 3.59 -3.74
CA LEU A 22 5.46 4.07 -2.63
C LEU A 22 6.14 3.86 -1.27
N ALA A 23 6.93 2.79 -1.09
CA ALA A 23 7.69 2.56 0.15
C ALA A 23 8.86 3.53 0.31
N VAL A 24 9.57 3.83 -0.78
CA VAL A 24 10.70 4.75 -0.76
C VAL A 24 10.24 6.19 -0.55
N SER A 25 9.11 6.60 -1.14
CA SER A 25 8.58 7.96 -0.96
C SER A 25 8.31 8.27 0.52
N GLN A 26 7.56 7.41 1.22
CA GLN A 26 7.24 7.59 2.64
C GLN A 26 8.50 7.59 3.54
N LEU A 27 9.49 6.74 3.25
CA LEU A 27 10.76 6.74 3.98
C LEU A 27 11.56 8.02 3.74
N PHE A 28 11.59 8.49 2.48
CA PHE A 28 12.27 9.73 2.11
C PHE A 28 11.62 10.94 2.79
N PHE A 29 10.29 11.07 2.76
CA PHE A 29 9.58 12.14 3.47
C PHE A 29 9.79 12.07 4.99
N GLY A 30 9.76 10.88 5.57
CA GLY A 30 10.03 10.69 7.00
C GLY A 30 11.46 11.13 7.38
N LEU A 31 12.45 10.79 6.56
CA LEU A 31 13.84 11.20 6.76
C LEU A 31 14.00 12.73 6.66
N ILE A 32 13.42 13.35 5.63
CA ILE A 32 13.48 14.82 5.47
C ILE A 32 12.81 15.53 6.64
N ALA A 33 11.62 15.08 7.06
CA ALA A 33 10.93 15.62 8.22
C ALA A 33 11.80 15.51 9.49
N PHE A 34 12.45 14.36 9.69
CA PHE A 34 13.35 14.12 10.83
C PHE A 34 14.54 15.08 10.84
N LEU A 35 15.22 15.25 9.70
CA LEU A 35 16.36 16.15 9.61
C LEU A 35 15.97 17.61 9.87
N LEU A 36 14.82 18.07 9.38
CA LEU A 36 14.33 19.44 9.56
C LEU A 36 13.90 19.74 11.01
N VAL A 37 13.28 18.78 11.68
CA VAL A 37 12.94 18.89 13.11
C VAL A 37 14.22 18.85 13.95
N TYR A 38 15.16 17.94 13.62
CA TYR A 38 16.43 17.81 14.32
C TYR A 38 17.32 19.06 14.21
N SER A 39 17.31 19.75 13.05
CA SER A 39 18.04 21.00 12.86
C SER A 39 17.46 22.19 13.64
N LYS A 40 16.37 22.00 14.39
CA LYS A 40 15.64 23.04 15.15
C LYS A 40 15.16 24.19 14.27
N THR A 41 14.95 23.94 12.98
CA THR A 41 14.38 24.92 12.04
C THR A 41 12.90 25.18 12.34
N ILE A 42 12.27 24.31 13.14
CA ILE A 42 10.84 24.31 13.45
C ILE A 42 10.65 24.36 14.96
N ALA A 43 9.78 25.25 15.43
CA ALA A 43 9.40 25.37 16.82
C ALA A 43 8.12 24.58 17.11
N PRO A 44 8.01 23.91 18.27
CA PRO A 44 6.81 23.18 18.64
C PRO A 44 5.62 24.14 18.90
N PRO A 45 4.38 23.71 18.58
CA PRO A 45 3.17 24.48 18.84
C PRO A 45 2.80 24.50 20.33
N GLU A 46 1.85 25.37 20.70
CA GLU A 46 1.27 25.44 22.06
C GLU A 46 0.70 24.09 22.52
N PRO A 47 0.91 23.67 23.79
CA PRO A 47 0.62 22.30 24.26
C PRO A 47 -0.85 21.87 24.13
N ALA A 48 -1.79 22.81 24.24
CA ALA A 48 -3.22 22.51 24.16
C ALA A 48 -3.66 22.00 22.77
N LEU A 49 -2.97 22.42 21.71
CA LEU A 49 -3.28 22.01 20.33
C LEU A 49 -2.81 20.57 20.05
N GLN A 50 -1.77 20.11 20.76
CA GLN A 50 -1.11 18.82 20.53
C GLN A 50 -2.01 17.62 20.87
N ASN A 51 -2.78 17.69 21.96
CA ASN A 51 -3.65 16.60 22.39
C ASN A 51 -4.81 16.35 21.42
N SER A 52 -5.43 17.40 20.89
CA SER A 52 -6.51 17.28 19.90
C SER A 52 -6.01 16.69 18.58
N ILE A 53 -4.80 17.08 18.15
CA ILE A 53 -4.16 16.52 16.95
C ILE A 53 -3.92 15.02 17.12
N LEU A 54 -3.39 14.59 18.27
CA LEU A 54 -3.08 13.18 18.52
C LEU A 54 -4.30 12.27 18.36
N ILE A 55 -5.45 12.68 18.90
CA ILE A 55 -6.70 11.91 18.81
C ILE A 55 -7.14 11.77 17.34
N ILE A 56 -7.13 12.87 16.58
CA ILE A 56 -7.54 12.88 15.17
C ILE A 56 -6.64 11.94 14.35
N VAL A 57 -5.33 12.02 14.56
CA VAL A 57 -4.36 11.16 13.85
C VAL A 57 -4.55 9.70 14.18
N THR A 58 -4.72 9.38 15.46
CA THR A 58 -4.87 8.00 15.90
C THR A 58 -6.13 7.38 15.28
N LEU A 59 -7.24 8.14 15.25
CA LEU A 59 -8.47 7.72 14.58
C LEU A 59 -8.30 7.58 13.07
N PHE A 60 -7.60 8.51 12.43
CA PHE A 60 -7.34 8.46 10.99
C PHE A 60 -6.42 7.30 10.61
N ALA A 61 -5.38 7.02 11.40
CA ALA A 61 -4.48 5.90 11.22
C ALA A 61 -5.19 4.56 11.43
N ALA A 62 -5.97 4.42 12.50
CA ALA A 62 -6.80 3.25 12.73
C ALA A 62 -7.81 3.06 11.60
N GLY A 63 -8.46 4.15 11.16
CA GLY A 63 -9.41 4.16 10.06
C GLY A 63 -8.79 3.75 8.72
N GLY A 64 -7.60 4.25 8.39
CA GLY A 64 -6.87 3.88 7.17
C GLY A 64 -6.40 2.42 7.22
N PHE A 65 -5.89 1.96 8.37
CA PHE A 65 -5.50 0.56 8.56
C PHE A 65 -6.69 -0.39 8.43
N VAL A 66 -7.78 -0.16 9.16
CA VAL A 66 -8.99 -0.98 9.11
C VAL A 66 -9.65 -0.89 7.73
N GLY A 67 -9.76 0.32 7.19
CA GLY A 67 -10.35 0.61 5.88
C GLY A 67 -9.61 -0.10 4.75
N SER A 68 -8.27 -0.07 4.75
CA SER A 68 -7.47 -0.75 3.72
C SER A 68 -7.74 -2.26 3.70
N ASN A 69 -7.80 -2.90 4.86
CA ASN A 69 -8.09 -4.32 5.00
C ASN A 69 -9.54 -4.64 4.62
N PHE A 70 -10.50 -3.82 5.07
CA PHE A 70 -11.92 -3.99 4.75
C PHE A 70 -12.18 -3.89 3.23
N VAL A 71 -11.68 -2.84 2.59
CA VAL A 71 -11.83 -2.62 1.15
C VAL A 71 -11.13 -3.73 0.36
N PHE A 72 -9.92 -4.10 0.75
CA PHE A 72 -9.17 -5.18 0.09
C PHE A 72 -9.91 -6.52 0.19
N ASN A 73 -10.36 -6.91 1.39
CA ASN A 73 -11.09 -8.16 1.59
C ASN A 73 -12.43 -8.17 0.84
N ARG A 74 -13.12 -7.03 0.77
CA ARG A 74 -14.35 -6.91 -0.03
C ARG A 74 -14.06 -7.10 -1.52
N LYS A 75 -12.97 -6.52 -2.03
CA LYS A 75 -12.54 -6.73 -3.41
C LYS A 75 -12.17 -8.19 -3.67
N LEU A 76 -11.39 -8.82 -2.80
CA LEU A 76 -11.04 -10.25 -2.91
C LEU A 76 -12.29 -11.15 -3.00
N LYS A 77 -13.31 -10.89 -2.16
CA LYS A 77 -14.57 -11.63 -2.23
C LYS A 77 -15.26 -11.50 -3.59
N ALA A 78 -15.24 -10.31 -4.19
CA ALA A 78 -15.78 -10.09 -5.52
C ALA A 78 -14.98 -10.79 -6.63
N LEU A 79 -13.69 -11.11 -6.40
CA LEU A 79 -12.87 -11.85 -7.38
C LEU A 79 -13.21 -13.34 -7.42
N LYS A 80 -13.87 -13.89 -6.39
CA LYS A 80 -14.26 -15.31 -6.37
C LYS A 80 -15.36 -15.65 -7.39
N THR A 81 -16.11 -14.66 -7.86
CA THR A 81 -17.19 -14.87 -8.85
C THR A 81 -16.70 -14.86 -10.28
N LYS A 82 -15.43 -14.51 -10.52
CA LYS A 82 -14.83 -14.51 -11.87
C LYS A 82 -14.27 -15.89 -12.21
N LEU A 83 -14.53 -16.34 -13.43
CA LEU A 83 -14.08 -17.65 -13.92
C LEU A 83 -12.63 -17.64 -14.41
N GLU A 84 -12.20 -16.54 -15.05
CA GLU A 84 -10.89 -16.49 -15.69
C GLU A 84 -9.81 -15.92 -14.76
N LEU A 85 -8.67 -16.63 -14.69
CA LEU A 85 -7.49 -16.18 -13.92
C LEU A 85 -7.04 -14.78 -14.35
N LYS A 86 -7.05 -14.50 -15.65
CA LYS A 86 -6.59 -13.21 -16.20
C LYS A 86 -7.36 -12.02 -15.66
N GLU A 87 -8.69 -12.14 -15.59
CA GLU A 87 -9.55 -11.10 -15.05
C GLU A 87 -9.39 -10.95 -13.54
N ARG A 88 -9.15 -12.05 -12.82
CA ARG A 88 -8.89 -12.05 -11.38
C ARG A 88 -7.58 -11.36 -11.07
N MET A 89 -6.52 -11.64 -11.84
CA MET A 89 -5.21 -11.01 -11.67
C MET A 89 -5.23 -9.51 -12.01
N ALA A 90 -5.94 -9.10 -13.06
CA ALA A 90 -6.10 -7.69 -13.41
C ALA A 90 -6.75 -6.90 -12.26
N ASP A 91 -7.88 -7.39 -11.75
CA ASP A 91 -8.58 -6.72 -10.64
C ASP A 91 -7.85 -6.86 -9.30
N TYR A 92 -7.11 -7.95 -9.08
CA TYR A 92 -6.25 -8.12 -7.90
C TYR A 92 -5.17 -7.03 -7.85
N ARG A 93 -4.58 -6.67 -9.00
CA ARG A 93 -3.64 -5.55 -9.08
C ARG A 93 -4.30 -4.23 -8.67
N SER A 94 -5.51 -3.97 -9.17
CA SER A 94 -6.29 -2.79 -8.78
C SER A 94 -6.60 -2.79 -7.28
N ALA A 95 -6.97 -3.94 -6.71
CA ALA A 95 -7.23 -4.10 -5.29
C ALA A 95 -5.99 -3.81 -4.43
N LEU A 96 -4.81 -4.28 -4.85
CA LEU A 96 -3.54 -3.97 -4.20
C LEU A 96 -3.21 -2.47 -4.28
N MET A 97 -3.34 -1.84 -5.44
CA MET A 97 -3.09 -0.39 -5.60
C MET A 97 -3.98 0.44 -4.67
N ILE A 98 -5.26 0.10 -4.59
CA ILE A 98 -6.20 0.76 -3.67
C ILE A 98 -5.79 0.54 -2.22
N ARG A 99 -5.44 -0.70 -1.85
CA ARG A 99 -4.95 -1.01 -0.50
C ARG A 99 -3.72 -0.19 -0.14
N TYR A 100 -2.77 -0.05 -1.06
CA TYR A 100 -1.55 0.73 -0.84
C TYR A 100 -1.88 2.22 -0.64
N ALA A 101 -2.73 2.81 -1.47
CA ALA A 101 -3.14 4.20 -1.34
C ALA A 101 -3.86 4.48 0.00
N LEU A 102 -4.72 3.56 0.47
CA LEU A 102 -5.39 3.69 1.78
C LEU A 102 -4.41 3.64 2.98
N LEU A 103 -3.28 2.95 2.83
CA LEU A 103 -2.24 2.88 3.88
C LEU A 103 -1.23 4.02 3.81
N GLU A 104 -0.95 4.54 2.63
CA GLU A 104 -0.03 5.66 2.45
C GLU A 104 -0.59 6.97 3.05
N ALA A 105 -1.90 7.21 2.91
CA ALA A 105 -2.55 8.41 3.44
C ALA A 105 -2.30 8.65 4.95
N PRO A 106 -2.55 7.67 5.86
CA PRO A 106 -2.26 7.85 7.28
C PRO A 106 -0.77 7.95 7.59
N VAL A 107 0.12 7.28 6.83
CA VAL A 107 1.58 7.43 6.97
C VAL A 107 1.99 8.88 6.68
N MET A 108 1.55 9.42 5.54
CA MET A 108 1.90 10.78 5.13
C MET A 108 1.36 11.81 6.13
N LEU A 109 0.13 11.64 6.61
CA LEU A 109 -0.45 12.51 7.63
C LEU A 109 0.36 12.48 8.93
N ALA A 110 0.77 11.29 9.38
CA ALA A 110 1.59 11.15 10.58
C ALA A 110 2.97 11.82 10.42
N ILE A 111 3.62 11.69 9.26
CA ILE A 111 4.89 12.39 8.97
C ILE A 111 4.70 13.91 8.97
N ILE A 112 3.64 14.42 8.33
CA ILE A 112 3.31 15.85 8.32
C ILE A 112 3.11 16.37 9.75
N LEU A 113 2.46 15.59 10.62
CA LEU A 113 2.17 16.03 11.98
C LEU A 113 3.37 15.92 12.89
N TYR A 114 4.25 14.94 12.70
CA TYR A 114 5.57 14.98 13.30
C TYR A 114 6.32 16.27 12.91
N PHE A 115 6.31 16.62 11.63
CA PHE A 115 6.95 17.83 11.13
C PHE A 115 6.38 19.12 11.73
N LEU A 116 5.06 19.19 11.94
CA LEU A 116 4.38 20.38 12.49
C LEU A 116 4.44 20.47 14.02
N THR A 117 4.49 19.34 14.73
CA THR A 117 4.40 19.30 16.20
C THR A 117 5.74 19.03 16.88
N CYS A 118 6.73 18.57 16.13
CA CYS A 118 8.00 18.04 16.64
C CYS A 118 7.84 16.84 17.59
N ASP A 119 6.67 16.21 17.63
CA ASP A 119 6.38 15.08 18.50
C ASP A 119 6.73 13.74 17.83
N ILE A 120 7.77 13.09 18.36
CA ILE A 120 8.30 11.84 17.83
C ILE A 120 7.28 10.70 17.81
N LEU A 121 6.22 10.77 18.63
CA LEU A 121 5.15 9.76 18.62
C LEU A 121 4.50 9.61 17.24
N PHE A 122 4.33 10.70 16.50
CA PHE A 122 3.77 10.66 15.16
C PHE A 122 4.71 9.97 14.16
N LEU A 123 6.03 10.19 14.28
CA LEU A 123 7.00 9.49 13.45
C LEU A 123 7.06 7.99 13.78
N GLY A 124 6.94 7.64 15.06
CA GLY A 124 6.81 6.25 15.51
C GLY A 124 5.57 5.55 14.94
N LEU A 125 4.43 6.25 14.92
CA LEU A 125 3.20 5.75 14.31
C LEU A 125 3.36 5.55 12.79
N ALA A 126 3.96 6.51 12.09
CA ALA A 126 4.28 6.38 10.68
C ALA A 126 5.14 5.13 10.43
N ALA A 127 6.23 4.96 11.20
CA ALA A 127 7.13 3.82 11.09
C ALA A 127 6.43 2.47 11.31
N LEU A 128 5.49 2.38 12.26
CA LEU A 128 4.70 1.17 12.49
C LEU A 128 3.84 0.82 11.26
N ILE A 129 3.16 1.80 10.69
CA ILE A 129 2.32 1.58 9.50
C ILE A 129 3.19 1.24 8.28
N VAL A 130 4.35 1.88 8.12
CA VAL A 130 5.35 1.53 7.08
C VAL A 130 5.81 0.08 7.24
N ALA A 131 6.14 -0.34 8.46
CA ALA A 131 6.56 -1.72 8.74
C ALA A 131 5.46 -2.72 8.34
N TYR A 132 4.20 -2.43 8.65
CA TYR A 132 3.07 -3.22 8.17
C TYR A 132 2.97 -3.20 6.63
N PHE A 133 3.07 -2.02 6.00
CA PHE A 133 3.02 -1.84 4.56
C PHE A 133 4.05 -2.72 3.84
N LEU A 134 5.29 -2.79 4.33
CA LEU A 134 6.36 -3.61 3.76
C LEU A 134 6.02 -5.11 3.71
N THR A 135 5.21 -5.60 4.66
CA THR A 135 4.73 -7.00 4.64
C THR A 135 3.79 -7.30 3.48
N LEU A 136 3.21 -6.28 2.84
CA LEU A 136 2.22 -6.37 1.76
C LEU A 136 2.83 -6.41 0.35
N THR A 137 4.11 -6.75 0.25
CA THR A 137 4.82 -6.87 -1.03
C THR A 137 4.05 -7.79 -1.99
N PRO A 138 3.87 -7.39 -3.27
CA PRO A 138 3.17 -8.22 -4.24
C PRO A 138 4.07 -9.38 -4.67
N THR A 139 3.77 -10.58 -4.15
CA THR A 139 4.47 -11.82 -4.51
C THR A 139 3.51 -12.86 -5.06
N ARG A 140 4.06 -13.88 -5.74
CA ARG A 140 3.28 -14.98 -6.30
C ARG A 140 2.56 -15.73 -5.18
N GLU A 141 3.26 -16.01 -4.10
CA GLU A 141 2.77 -16.73 -2.93
C GLU A 141 1.60 -15.99 -2.27
N ARG A 142 1.70 -14.66 -2.19
CA ARG A 142 0.61 -13.82 -1.69
C ARG A 142 -0.60 -13.86 -2.62
N ALA A 143 -0.40 -13.75 -3.94
CA ALA A 143 -1.50 -13.86 -4.90
C ALA A 143 -2.19 -15.24 -4.84
N ILE A 144 -1.41 -16.32 -4.75
CA ILE A 144 -1.92 -17.70 -4.60
C ILE A 144 -2.79 -17.83 -3.35
N LYS A 145 -2.32 -17.28 -2.22
CA LYS A 145 -3.05 -17.30 -0.96
C LYS A 145 -4.31 -16.42 -0.98
N ASP A 146 -4.18 -15.17 -1.42
CA ASP A 146 -5.26 -14.19 -1.39
C ASP A 146 -6.40 -14.55 -2.34
N LEU A 147 -6.07 -15.19 -3.48
CA LEU A 147 -7.04 -15.64 -4.48
C LEU A 147 -7.45 -17.11 -4.31
N GLU A 148 -6.87 -17.85 -3.37
CA GLU A 148 -7.16 -19.30 -3.18
C GLU A 148 -7.04 -20.08 -4.50
N LEU A 149 -5.93 -19.89 -5.22
CA LEU A 149 -5.75 -20.45 -6.57
C LEU A 149 -5.64 -21.97 -6.58
N SER A 150 -6.26 -22.59 -7.58
CA SER A 150 -6.17 -24.04 -7.82
C SER A 150 -4.76 -24.44 -8.27
N ASN A 151 -4.42 -25.73 -8.16
CA ASN A 151 -3.10 -26.23 -8.57
C ASN A 151 -2.74 -25.87 -10.02
N LYS A 152 -3.71 -25.92 -10.94
CA LYS A 152 -3.51 -25.54 -12.34
C LYS A 152 -3.18 -24.05 -12.50
N GLU A 153 -3.85 -23.18 -11.76
CA GLU A 153 -3.59 -21.74 -11.77
C GLU A 153 -2.25 -21.41 -11.10
N GLN A 154 -1.86 -22.15 -10.07
CA GLN A 154 -0.55 -22.02 -9.44
C GLN A 154 0.59 -22.36 -10.42
N GLU A 155 0.45 -23.42 -11.21
CA GLU A 155 1.40 -23.75 -12.29
C GLU A 155 1.52 -22.59 -13.29
N GLN A 156 0.39 -22.00 -13.70
CA GLN A 156 0.39 -20.84 -14.60
C GLN A 156 1.06 -19.61 -13.99
N ILE A 157 0.83 -19.31 -12.71
CA ILE A 157 1.50 -18.17 -12.05
C ILE A 157 2.99 -18.42 -11.86
N ASN A 158 3.41 -19.68 -11.65
CA ASN A 158 4.81 -20.01 -11.45
C ASN A 158 5.61 -20.07 -12.76
N ASP A 159 4.96 -20.29 -13.90
CA ASP A 159 5.57 -20.12 -15.23
C ASP A 159 5.83 -18.62 -15.51
N PRO A 160 7.11 -18.18 -15.61
CA PRO A 160 7.44 -16.78 -15.85
C PRO A 160 6.89 -16.20 -17.15
N ASN A 161 6.67 -17.04 -18.16
CA ASN A 161 6.26 -16.63 -19.52
C ASN A 161 4.75 -16.78 -19.75
N ALA A 162 4.03 -17.43 -18.84
CA ALA A 162 2.58 -17.56 -18.95
C ALA A 162 1.90 -16.18 -18.85
N VAL A 163 0.94 -15.93 -19.74
CA VAL A 163 0.13 -14.72 -19.73
C VAL A 163 -0.96 -14.86 -18.69
N ILE A 164 -0.81 -14.13 -17.57
CA ILE A 164 -1.70 -14.25 -16.41
C ILE A 164 -2.59 -13.04 -16.18
N ALA A 165 -2.44 -11.96 -16.95
CA ALA A 165 -3.28 -10.77 -16.81
C ALA A 165 -3.44 -10.03 -18.14
N GLU A 166 -4.57 -9.36 -18.30
CA GLU A 166 -4.89 -8.48 -19.41
C GLU A 166 -5.31 -7.12 -18.83
N ILE A 167 -4.40 -6.15 -18.89
CA ILE A 167 -4.58 -4.84 -18.25
C ILE A 167 -5.02 -3.82 -19.29
N SER A 168 -6.23 -3.29 -19.11
CA SER A 168 -6.75 -2.17 -19.91
C SER A 168 -6.09 -0.87 -19.47
N THR A 169 -5.31 -0.26 -20.35
CA THR A 169 -4.77 1.09 -20.14
C THR A 169 -5.61 2.10 -20.92
N ILE A 170 -5.99 3.17 -20.23
CA ILE A 170 -6.53 4.37 -20.87
C ILE A 170 -5.30 5.19 -21.25
N VAL A 171 -5.05 5.31 -22.57
CA VAL A 171 -4.08 6.26 -23.12
C VAL A 171 -4.72 7.64 -23.12
#